data_AF-A0A197JTW7-F1
#
_entry.id   AF-A0A197JTW7-F1
#
_cell.length_a   1.000
_cell.length_b   1.000
_cell.length_c   1.000
_cell.angle_alpha   90.00
_cell.angle_beta   90.00
_cell.angle_gamma   90.00
#
_symmetry.space_group_name_H-M   'P 1'
#
loop_
_entity.id
_entity.type
_entity.pdbx_description
1 polymer ?
#
loop_
_entity_poly.entity_id
_entity_poly.type
_entity_poly.pdbx_seq_one_letter_code
_entity_poly.pdbx_strand_id
1 'polypeptide(L)'
;MSNVVDLGFFDAIQASMENEATTKDNIRSAVRELDRTNRNITAVLNRVHSSSKDQVPALCAQARIYFSDIQTHISDLTKLVPTHQYYKYNGLWSGPMQQACFLATLTMYLEHERLITVEELEGFFAVKVDLDNKITDFQISVEEFLHGVVSLTNELSRLAVNAVTSGDFTRPVRIGKFLKELYSGFQLLNLKNDSLRKRFDGIKYDIKKVEEIIYDLTVRKLIVANTEPVLEVTGTGAEVQS
;
A
#
# COMPACT_ATOMS: atom_id res chain seq x y z
N MET A 1 -39.66 46.50 20.22
CA MET A 1 -38.70 45.52 20.75
C MET A 1 -37.78 45.16 19.60
N SER A 2 -36.50 45.56 19.66
CA SER A 2 -35.50 45.12 18.69
C SER A 2 -35.47 43.59 18.72
N ASN A 3 -35.55 42.94 17.57
CA ASN A 3 -35.32 41.50 17.48
C ASN A 3 -33.94 41.22 18.10
N VAL A 4 -33.93 40.59 19.28
CA VAL A 4 -32.71 40.25 20.03
C VAL A 4 -31.87 39.22 19.27
N VAL A 5 -32.49 38.53 18.31
CA VAL A 5 -31.88 37.54 17.44
C VAL A 5 -32.27 37.84 16.00
N ASP A 6 -31.28 37.99 15.13
CA ASP A 6 -31.48 38.11 13.68
C ASP A 6 -31.71 36.70 13.09
N LEU A 7 -32.95 36.42 12.68
CA LEU A 7 -33.28 35.13 12.07
C LEU A 7 -32.65 34.96 10.68
N GLY A 8 -32.34 36.04 9.96
CA GLY A 8 -31.68 35.97 8.66
C GLY A 8 -30.26 35.40 8.73
N PHE A 9 -29.60 35.54 9.88
CA PHE A 9 -28.32 34.88 10.15
C PHE A 9 -28.45 33.34 10.17
N PHE A 10 -29.54 32.82 10.75
CA PHE A 10 -29.79 31.37 10.78
C PHE A 10 -30.16 30.82 9.40
N ASP A 11 -30.89 31.59 8.59
CA ASP A 11 -31.17 31.22 7.20
C ASP A 11 -29.87 31.14 6.37
N ALA A 12 -28.94 32.08 6.58
CA ALA A 12 -27.63 32.05 5.93
C ALA A 12 -26.77 30.84 6.37
N ILE A 13 -26.80 30.49 7.66
CA ILE A 13 -26.14 29.26 8.16
C ILE A 13 -26.75 28.02 7.50
N GLN A 14 -28.09 27.94 7.44
CA GLN A 14 -28.80 26.82 6.85
C GLN A 14 -28.40 26.63 5.37
N ALA A 15 -28.38 27.71 4.59
CA ALA A 15 -27.92 27.67 3.19
C ALA A 15 -26.46 27.21 3.06
N SER A 16 -25.58 27.64 3.97
CA SER A 16 -24.19 27.17 4.00
C SER A 16 -24.10 25.67 4.33
N MET A 17 -24.92 25.17 5.25
CA MET A 17 -24.96 23.74 5.62
C MET A 17 -25.48 22.87 4.47
N GLU A 18 -26.49 23.34 3.74
CA GLU A 18 -27.04 22.66 2.57
C GLU A 18 -26.03 22.57 1.41
N ASN A 19 -25.28 23.65 1.17
CA ASN A 19 -24.17 23.66 0.19
C ASN A 19 -23.07 22.66 0.57
N GLU A 20 -22.70 22.60 1.86
CA GLU A 20 -21.72 21.64 2.36
C GLU A 20 -22.24 20.20 2.22
N ALA A 21 -23.50 19.93 2.57
CA ALA A 21 -24.11 18.62 2.41
C ALA A 21 -24.08 18.16 0.95
N THR A 22 -24.47 19.04 0.04
CA THR A 22 -24.44 18.79 -1.41
C THR A 22 -23.03 18.48 -1.91
N THR A 23 -22.03 19.24 -1.45
CA THR A 23 -20.61 19.00 -1.78
C THR A 23 -20.16 17.61 -1.31
N LYS A 24 -20.49 17.23 -0.07
CA LYS A 24 -20.18 15.90 0.47
C LYS A 24 -20.84 14.78 -0.31
N ASP A 25 -22.08 14.96 -0.77
CA ASP A 25 -22.80 13.94 -1.54
C ASP A 25 -22.24 13.75 -2.94
N ASN A 26 -21.81 14.84 -3.58
CA ASN A 26 -21.10 14.79 -4.86
C ASN A 26 -19.75 14.07 -4.71
N ILE A 27 -18.98 14.41 -3.67
CA ILE A 27 -17.70 13.74 -3.36
C ILE A 27 -17.92 12.25 -3.11
N ARG A 28 -18.91 11.86 -2.28
CA ARG A 28 -19.22 10.45 -2.02
C ARG A 28 -19.58 9.69 -3.28
N SER A 29 -20.31 10.33 -4.20
CA SER A 29 -20.67 9.71 -5.48
C SER A 29 -19.44 9.46 -6.34
N ALA A 30 -18.52 10.42 -6.46
CA ALA A 30 -17.25 10.23 -7.16
C ALA A 30 -16.38 9.14 -6.50
N VAL A 31 -16.31 9.13 -5.16
CA VAL A 31 -15.56 8.12 -4.40
C VAL A 31 -16.11 6.71 -4.60
N ARG A 32 -17.43 6.53 -4.77
CA ARG A 32 -18.02 5.22 -5.07
C ARG A 32 -17.53 4.65 -6.40
N GLU A 33 -17.34 5.49 -7.40
CA GLU A 33 -16.78 5.09 -8.69
C GLU A 33 -15.31 4.66 -8.56
N LEU A 34 -14.51 5.44 -7.83
CA LEU A 34 -13.14 5.06 -7.47
C LEU A 34 -13.09 3.70 -6.76
N ASP A 35 -13.94 3.48 -5.76
CA ASP A 35 -14.00 2.24 -5.00
C ASP A 35 -14.45 1.05 -5.85
N ARG A 36 -15.39 1.26 -6.79
CA ARG A 36 -15.81 0.24 -7.76
C ARG A 36 -14.62 -0.21 -8.62
N THR A 37 -13.85 0.73 -9.14
CA THR A 37 -12.66 0.43 -9.96
C THR A 37 -11.57 -0.26 -9.12
N ASN A 38 -11.36 0.15 -7.87
CA ASN A 38 -10.48 -0.56 -6.94
C ASN A 38 -10.89 -2.03 -6.74
N ARG A 39 -12.20 -2.32 -6.61
CA ARG A 39 -12.70 -3.70 -6.48
C ARG A 39 -12.45 -4.52 -7.75
N ASN A 40 -12.57 -3.91 -8.93
CA ASN A 40 -12.25 -4.58 -10.20
C ASN A 40 -10.77 -4.98 -10.28
N ILE A 41 -9.86 -4.05 -9.95
CA ILE A 41 -8.42 -4.32 -9.90
C ILE A 41 -8.13 -5.41 -8.86
N THR A 42 -8.75 -5.31 -7.68
CA THR A 42 -8.62 -6.32 -6.61
C THR A 42 -9.07 -7.71 -7.09
N ALA A 43 -10.17 -7.82 -7.82
CA ALA A 43 -10.67 -9.08 -8.37
C ALA A 43 -9.70 -9.70 -9.38
N VAL A 44 -9.04 -8.87 -10.22
CA VAL A 44 -8.01 -9.34 -11.15
C VAL A 44 -6.76 -9.82 -10.41
N LEU A 45 -6.21 -8.98 -9.53
CA LEU A 45 -4.95 -9.28 -8.85
C LEU A 45 -5.08 -10.44 -7.85
N ASN A 46 -6.24 -10.61 -7.20
CA ASN A 46 -6.48 -11.74 -6.29
C ASN A 46 -6.28 -13.12 -6.96
N ARG A 47 -6.39 -13.21 -8.29
CA ARG A 47 -6.16 -14.46 -9.03
C ARG A 47 -4.71 -14.94 -8.94
N VAL A 48 -3.77 -14.07 -8.57
CA VAL A 48 -2.35 -14.43 -8.40
C VAL A 48 -2.13 -15.55 -7.37
N HIS A 49 -3.06 -15.72 -6.42
CA HIS A 49 -3.00 -16.76 -5.38
C HIS A 49 -3.28 -18.18 -5.89
N SER A 50 -3.89 -18.31 -7.07
CA SER A 50 -4.22 -19.61 -7.68
C SER A 50 -3.68 -19.75 -9.10
N SER A 51 -2.91 -18.78 -9.58
CA SER A 51 -2.38 -18.75 -10.94
C SER A 51 -0.91 -19.18 -10.98
N SER A 52 -0.48 -19.74 -12.10
CA SER A 52 0.94 -20.05 -12.31
C SER A 52 1.76 -18.78 -12.51
N LYS A 53 3.09 -18.88 -12.34
CA LYS A 53 4.02 -17.75 -12.51
C LYS A 53 3.89 -17.07 -13.88
N ASP A 54 3.64 -17.85 -14.93
CA ASP A 54 3.54 -17.36 -16.32
C ASP A 54 2.28 -16.52 -16.57
N GLN A 55 1.26 -16.66 -15.73
CA GLN A 55 0.00 -15.91 -15.85
C GLN A 55 0.07 -14.54 -15.15
N VAL A 56 1.02 -14.35 -14.23
CA VAL A 56 1.13 -13.12 -13.43
C VAL A 56 1.30 -11.85 -14.30
N PRO A 57 2.16 -11.84 -15.35
CA PRO A 57 2.29 -10.66 -16.21
C PRO A 57 0.98 -10.29 -16.92
N ALA A 58 0.21 -11.28 -17.37
CA ALA A 58 -1.08 -11.04 -18.03
C ALA A 58 -2.12 -10.46 -17.06
N LEU A 59 -2.14 -10.93 -15.80
CA LEU A 59 -2.99 -10.37 -14.75
C LEU A 59 -2.60 -8.92 -14.43
N CYS A 60 -1.30 -8.61 -14.36
CA CYS A 60 -0.82 -7.25 -14.13
C CYS A 60 -1.19 -6.32 -15.29
N ALA A 61 -1.03 -6.78 -16.53
CA ALA A 61 -1.47 -6.05 -17.72
C ALA A 61 -2.98 -5.77 -17.70
N GLN A 62 -3.79 -6.75 -17.29
CA GLN A 62 -5.24 -6.57 -17.13
C GLN A 62 -5.57 -5.55 -16.04
N ALA A 63 -4.88 -5.61 -14.89
CA ALA A 63 -5.04 -4.64 -13.81
C ALA A 63 -4.67 -3.21 -14.24
N ARG A 64 -3.59 -3.07 -15.03
CA ARG A 64 -3.09 -1.78 -15.55
C ARG A 64 -4.11 -1.01 -16.37
N ILE A 65 -5.00 -1.70 -17.09
CA ILE A 65 -6.05 -1.06 -17.90
C ILE A 65 -6.94 -0.15 -17.02
N TYR A 66 -7.34 -0.65 -15.85
CA TYR A 66 -8.24 0.06 -14.93
C TYR A 66 -7.60 1.29 -14.26
N PHE A 67 -6.27 1.42 -14.24
CA PHE A 67 -5.65 2.61 -13.63
C PHE A 67 -5.89 3.89 -14.44
N SER A 68 -6.19 3.78 -15.74
CA SER A 68 -6.67 4.94 -16.52
C SER A 68 -8.03 5.47 -16.03
N ASP A 69 -8.92 4.56 -15.61
CA ASP A 69 -10.19 4.93 -14.98
C ASP A 69 -9.94 5.57 -13.60
N ILE A 70 -9.00 5.02 -12.82
CA ILE A 70 -8.60 5.62 -11.53
C ILE A 70 -8.12 7.07 -11.71
N GLN A 71 -7.27 7.36 -12.70
CA GLN A 71 -6.83 8.72 -13.00
C GLN A 71 -8.01 9.64 -13.32
N THR A 72 -8.99 9.14 -14.08
CA THR A 72 -10.21 9.88 -14.41
C THR A 72 -11.02 10.19 -13.15
N HIS A 73 -11.26 9.20 -12.29
CA HIS A 73 -11.99 9.38 -11.04
C HIS A 73 -11.30 10.35 -10.08
N ILE A 74 -9.97 10.31 -10.01
CA ILE A 74 -9.18 11.25 -9.20
C ILE A 74 -9.27 12.67 -9.78
N SER A 75 -9.21 12.82 -11.10
CA SER A 75 -9.40 14.12 -11.76
C SER A 75 -10.78 14.71 -11.46
N ASP A 76 -11.83 13.89 -11.53
CA ASP A 76 -13.19 14.34 -11.23
C ASP A 76 -13.38 14.68 -9.75
N LEU A 77 -12.79 13.88 -8.85
CA LEU A 77 -12.78 14.19 -7.42
C LEU A 77 -12.07 15.52 -7.14
N THR A 78 -10.95 15.79 -7.81
CA THR A 78 -10.18 17.04 -7.66
C THR A 78 -11.03 18.26 -8.01
N LYS A 79 -11.87 18.18 -9.05
CA LYS A 79 -12.77 19.28 -9.46
C LYS A 79 -13.88 19.57 -8.44
N LEU A 80 -14.23 18.60 -7.59
CA LEU A 80 -15.28 18.72 -6.58
C LEU A 80 -14.78 19.27 -5.25
N VAL A 81 -13.48 19.16 -4.98
CA VAL A 81 -12.88 19.62 -3.72
C VAL A 81 -12.59 21.12 -3.82
N PRO A 82 -13.19 21.97 -2.97
CA PRO A 82 -12.88 23.39 -2.97
C PRO A 82 -11.41 23.65 -2.59
N THR A 83 -10.80 24.67 -3.20
CA THR A 83 -9.43 25.08 -2.91
C THR A 83 -9.23 25.33 -1.41
N HIS A 84 -8.10 24.88 -0.85
CA HIS A 84 -7.76 24.97 0.58
C HIS A 84 -8.71 24.23 1.55
N GLN A 85 -9.63 23.38 1.07
CA GLN A 85 -10.52 22.58 1.92
C GLN A 85 -10.19 21.08 1.89
N TYR A 86 -8.96 20.70 1.52
CA TYR A 86 -8.53 19.31 1.45
C TYR A 86 -8.85 18.51 2.73
N TYR A 87 -8.32 18.94 3.88
CA TYR A 87 -8.50 18.22 5.15
C TYR A 87 -9.94 18.27 5.69
N LYS A 88 -10.81 19.12 5.16
CA LYS A 88 -12.23 19.13 5.51
C LYS A 88 -12.95 17.89 4.97
N TYR A 89 -12.53 17.40 3.80
CA TYR A 89 -13.22 16.33 3.09
C TYR A 89 -12.39 15.05 2.91
N ASN A 90 -11.08 15.07 3.20
CA ASN A 90 -10.18 13.93 2.92
C ASN A 90 -10.62 12.59 3.51
N GLY A 91 -11.25 12.60 4.68
CA GLY A 91 -11.80 11.39 5.29
C GLY A 91 -12.82 10.65 4.40
N LEU A 92 -13.41 11.32 3.40
CA LEU A 92 -14.33 10.70 2.45
C LEU A 92 -13.64 9.82 1.41
N TRP A 93 -12.42 10.16 0.97
CA TRP A 93 -11.69 9.42 -0.06
C TRP A 93 -10.45 8.69 0.45
N SER A 94 -9.98 8.97 1.67
CA SER A 94 -8.71 8.45 2.15
C SER A 94 -8.66 6.91 2.15
N GLY A 95 -9.72 6.23 2.57
CA GLY A 95 -9.80 4.76 2.51
C GLY A 95 -9.65 4.20 1.09
N PRO A 96 -10.50 4.64 0.13
CA PRO A 96 -10.35 4.26 -1.27
C PRO A 96 -9.00 4.63 -1.89
N MET A 97 -8.39 5.75 -1.47
CA MET A 97 -7.06 6.14 -1.94
C MET A 97 -5.95 5.23 -1.37
N GLN A 98 -6.04 4.83 -0.09
CA GLN A 98 -5.15 3.83 0.51
C GLN A 98 -5.23 2.49 -0.24
N GLN A 99 -6.45 2.06 -0.59
CA GLN A 99 -6.68 0.84 -1.37
C GLN A 99 -6.05 0.96 -2.77
N ALA A 100 -6.26 2.08 -3.46
CA ALA A 100 -5.62 2.32 -4.76
C ALA A 100 -4.09 2.30 -4.66
N CYS A 101 -3.50 2.94 -3.64
CA CYS A 101 -2.06 2.91 -3.39
C CYS A 101 -1.54 1.48 -3.16
N PHE A 102 -2.27 0.68 -2.37
CA PHE A 102 -1.98 -0.74 -2.18
C PHE A 102 -1.97 -1.50 -3.52
N LEU A 103 -2.99 -1.31 -4.36
CA LEU A 103 -3.12 -2.02 -5.63
C LEU A 103 -2.03 -1.64 -6.64
N ALA A 104 -1.65 -0.35 -6.70
CA ALA A 104 -0.54 0.11 -7.52
C ALA A 104 0.79 -0.52 -7.05
N THR A 105 1.02 -0.51 -5.73
CA THR A 105 2.23 -1.09 -5.13
C THR A 105 2.29 -2.60 -5.33
N LEU A 106 1.16 -3.31 -5.19
CA LEU A 106 1.07 -4.75 -5.45
C LEU A 106 1.35 -5.07 -6.92
N THR A 107 0.79 -4.29 -7.85
CA THR A 107 1.05 -4.46 -9.29
C THR A 107 2.54 -4.35 -9.58
N MET A 108 3.19 -3.31 -9.04
CA MET A 108 4.63 -3.10 -9.21
C MET A 108 5.49 -4.20 -8.59
N TYR A 109 5.09 -4.70 -7.41
CA TYR A 109 5.78 -5.83 -6.79
C TYR A 109 5.64 -7.11 -7.63
N LEU A 110 4.46 -7.38 -8.18
CA LEU A 110 4.23 -8.57 -9.01
C LEU A 110 5.02 -8.53 -10.33
N GLU A 111 5.27 -7.35 -10.86
CA GLU A 111 6.03 -7.16 -12.12
C GLU A 111 7.55 -7.13 -11.91
N HIS A 112 8.01 -6.52 -10.82
CA HIS A 112 9.43 -6.17 -10.64
C HIS A 112 10.04 -6.66 -9.33
N GLU A 113 9.26 -7.27 -8.44
CA GLU A 113 9.68 -7.73 -7.10
C GLU A 113 10.37 -6.65 -6.25
N ARG A 114 9.96 -5.38 -6.42
CA ARG A 114 10.45 -4.23 -5.65
C ARG A 114 9.31 -3.30 -5.23
N LEU A 115 9.63 -2.36 -4.33
CA LEU A 115 8.72 -1.30 -3.94
C LEU A 115 8.54 -0.31 -5.11
N ILE A 116 7.33 0.22 -5.23
CA ILE A 116 7.03 1.31 -6.16
C ILE A 116 7.78 2.59 -5.75
N THR A 117 8.27 3.35 -6.72
CA THR A 117 8.86 4.68 -6.49
C THR A 117 7.77 5.75 -6.42
N VAL A 118 8.10 6.94 -5.93
CA VAL A 118 7.16 8.06 -5.87
C VAL A 118 6.74 8.45 -7.29
N GLU A 119 7.68 8.54 -8.21
CA GLU A 119 7.44 8.93 -9.61
C GLU A 119 6.51 7.96 -10.32
N GLU A 120 6.66 6.66 -10.04
CA GLU A 120 5.77 5.64 -10.58
C GLU A 120 4.37 5.74 -9.97
N LEU A 121 4.25 5.95 -8.66
CA LEU A 121 2.97 6.13 -7.98
C LEU A 121 2.22 7.35 -8.55
N GLU A 122 2.92 8.47 -8.76
CA GLU A 122 2.39 9.65 -9.44
C GLU A 122 1.95 9.33 -10.86
N GLY A 123 2.70 8.48 -11.58
CA GLY A 123 2.34 7.98 -12.90
C GLY A 123 1.06 7.13 -12.91
N PHE A 124 0.79 6.34 -11.87
CA PHE A 124 -0.45 5.57 -11.76
C PHE A 124 -1.68 6.45 -11.57
N PHE A 125 -1.54 7.60 -10.89
CA PHE A 125 -2.68 8.41 -10.46
C PHE A 125 -2.78 9.79 -11.12
N ALA A 126 -1.76 10.19 -11.90
CA ALA A 126 -1.64 11.52 -12.51
C ALA A 126 -1.73 12.68 -11.49
N VAL A 127 -1.34 12.42 -10.24
CA VAL A 127 -1.38 13.36 -9.12
C VAL A 127 -0.09 13.26 -8.32
N LYS A 128 0.37 14.39 -7.77
CA LYS A 128 1.58 14.47 -6.96
C LYS A 128 1.42 13.84 -5.58
N VAL A 129 2.50 13.24 -5.08
CA VAL A 129 2.59 12.82 -3.68
C VAL A 129 3.09 14.00 -2.86
N ASP A 130 2.37 14.35 -1.81
CA ASP A 130 2.79 15.43 -0.92
C ASP A 130 3.84 14.95 0.09
N LEU A 131 5.11 15.12 -0.23
CA LEU A 131 6.22 14.80 0.66
C LEU A 131 6.54 15.93 1.66
N ASP A 132 6.16 17.16 1.33
CA ASP A 132 6.52 18.37 2.07
C ASP A 132 5.46 18.77 3.12
N ASN A 133 4.34 18.06 3.17
CA ASN A 133 3.16 18.41 3.98
C ASN A 133 2.61 19.80 3.62
N LYS A 134 2.64 20.16 2.32
CA LYS A 134 2.21 21.46 1.77
C LYS A 134 1.01 21.28 0.84
N ILE A 135 0.00 20.54 1.29
CA ILE A 135 -1.21 20.30 0.50
C ILE A 135 -1.94 21.61 0.18
N THR A 136 -1.78 22.08 -1.06
CA THR A 136 -2.56 23.20 -1.62
C THR A 136 -3.72 22.70 -2.48
N ASP A 137 -3.51 21.58 -3.15
CA ASP A 137 -4.41 20.96 -4.12
C ASP A 137 -4.64 19.48 -3.79
N PHE A 138 -5.46 18.78 -4.57
CA PHE A 138 -5.61 17.34 -4.39
C PHE A 138 -4.27 16.65 -4.65
N GLN A 139 -3.71 16.03 -3.61
CA GLN A 139 -2.45 15.31 -3.61
C GLN A 139 -2.61 14.01 -2.84
N ILE A 140 -1.75 13.05 -3.11
CA ILE A 140 -1.69 11.80 -2.33
C ILE A 140 -0.88 12.09 -1.08
N SER A 141 -1.48 11.91 0.09
CA SER A 141 -0.74 12.08 1.35
C SER A 141 0.24 10.92 1.59
N VAL A 142 1.35 11.20 2.28
CA VAL A 142 2.30 10.15 2.69
C VAL A 142 1.61 9.08 3.53
N GLU A 143 0.65 9.46 4.38
CA GLU A 143 -0.09 8.52 5.21
C GLU A 143 -0.91 7.53 4.38
N GLU A 144 -1.58 8.00 3.30
CA GLU A 144 -2.32 7.12 2.39
C GLU A 144 -1.42 6.12 1.69
N PHE A 145 -0.26 6.59 1.21
CA PHE A 145 0.73 5.73 0.59
C PHE A 145 1.26 4.67 1.57
N LEU A 146 1.70 5.09 2.77
CA LEU A 146 2.23 4.18 3.78
C LEU A 146 1.19 3.15 4.23
N HIS A 147 -0.09 3.52 4.36
CA HIS A 147 -1.17 2.57 4.62
C HIS A 147 -1.35 1.53 3.50
N GLY A 148 -1.18 1.94 2.23
CA GLY A 148 -1.16 1.04 1.09
C GLY A 148 0.01 0.03 1.16
N VAL A 149 1.19 0.51 1.54
CA VAL A 149 2.40 -0.31 1.71
C VAL A 149 2.27 -1.29 2.86
N VAL A 150 1.64 -0.92 3.99
CA VAL A 150 1.37 -1.89 5.07
C VAL A 150 0.40 -2.98 4.59
N SER A 151 -0.63 -2.62 3.82
CA SER A 151 -1.57 -3.61 3.27
C SER A 151 -0.88 -4.59 2.30
N LEU A 152 0.18 -4.15 1.61
CA LEU A 152 1.02 -5.02 0.79
C LEU A 152 1.67 -6.14 1.63
N THR A 153 2.16 -5.86 2.83
CA THR A 153 2.84 -6.89 3.64
C THR A 153 1.92 -8.04 4.00
N ASN A 154 0.68 -7.72 4.34
CA ASN A 154 -0.35 -8.71 4.66
C ASN A 154 -0.62 -9.60 3.44
N GLU A 155 -0.76 -8.99 2.25
CA GLU A 155 -1.06 -9.71 1.02
C GLU A 155 0.11 -10.59 0.56
N LEU A 156 1.35 -10.11 0.70
CA LEU A 156 2.55 -10.89 0.37
C LEU A 156 2.74 -12.07 1.33
N SER A 157 2.43 -11.92 2.62
CA SER A 157 2.44 -13.03 3.57
C SER A 157 1.46 -14.14 3.17
N ARG A 158 0.26 -13.76 2.71
CA ARG A 158 -0.70 -14.72 2.13
C ARG A 158 -0.18 -15.35 0.85
N LEU A 159 0.42 -14.56 -0.04
CA LEU A 159 0.97 -15.02 -1.30
C LEU A 159 2.11 -16.03 -1.12
N ALA A 160 2.95 -15.85 -0.09
CA ALA A 160 4.02 -16.77 0.25
C ALA A 160 3.46 -18.18 0.59
N VAL A 161 2.38 -18.26 1.36
CA VAL A 161 1.71 -19.54 1.67
C VAL A 161 1.22 -20.20 0.37
N ASN A 162 0.50 -19.45 -0.46
CA ASN A 162 -0.08 -19.99 -1.69
C ASN A 162 0.97 -20.37 -2.74
N ALA A 163 2.10 -19.69 -2.74
CA ALA A 163 3.25 -20.03 -3.58
C ALA A 163 3.79 -21.43 -3.24
N VAL A 164 3.97 -21.74 -1.95
CA VAL A 164 4.40 -23.08 -1.50
C VAL A 164 3.39 -24.15 -1.90
N THR A 165 2.09 -23.89 -1.69
CA THR A 165 1.02 -24.80 -2.11
C THR A 165 1.03 -25.07 -3.61
N SER A 166 1.44 -24.08 -4.41
CA SER A 166 1.55 -24.18 -5.87
C SER A 166 2.90 -24.73 -6.34
N GLY A 167 3.81 -25.11 -5.43
CA GLY A 167 5.12 -25.67 -5.74
C GLY A 167 6.24 -24.64 -6.01
N ASP A 168 5.99 -23.35 -5.83
CA ASP A 168 7.05 -22.32 -5.90
C ASP A 168 7.66 -22.08 -4.51
N PHE A 169 8.76 -22.80 -4.24
CA PHE A 169 9.50 -22.68 -2.98
C PHE A 169 10.47 -21.50 -2.94
N THR A 170 10.70 -20.82 -4.08
CA THR A 170 11.65 -19.72 -4.17
C THR A 170 11.02 -18.37 -3.83
N ARG A 171 9.73 -18.20 -4.15
CA ARG A 171 8.99 -16.97 -3.93
C ARG A 171 8.85 -16.58 -2.44
N PRO A 172 8.60 -17.50 -1.49
CA PRO A 172 8.61 -17.16 -0.06
C PRO A 172 9.93 -16.55 0.40
N VAL A 173 11.07 -17.03 -0.10
CA VAL A 173 12.40 -16.49 0.23
C VAL A 173 12.55 -15.04 -0.26
N ARG A 174 12.14 -14.77 -1.50
CA ARG A 174 12.17 -13.41 -2.08
C ARG A 174 11.21 -12.46 -1.35
N ILE A 175 10.00 -12.92 -1.02
CA ILE A 175 9.05 -12.17 -0.19
C ILE A 175 9.66 -11.88 1.19
N GLY A 176 10.25 -12.87 1.85
CA GLY A 176 10.86 -12.72 3.16
C GLY A 176 11.98 -11.67 3.18
N LYS A 177 12.84 -11.66 2.15
CA LYS A 177 13.86 -10.61 1.98
C LYS A 177 13.22 -9.23 1.82
N PHE A 178 12.24 -9.11 0.92
CA PHE A 178 11.54 -7.85 0.66
C PHE A 178 10.86 -7.29 1.92
N LEU A 179 10.14 -8.13 2.69
CA LEU A 179 9.46 -7.69 3.92
C LEU A 179 10.44 -7.22 5.01
N LYS A 180 11.62 -7.83 5.11
CA LYS A 180 12.67 -7.41 6.05
C LYS A 180 13.23 -6.03 5.68
N GLU A 181 13.58 -5.83 4.40
CA GLU A 181 14.06 -4.54 3.90
C GLU A 181 13.01 -3.44 4.09
N LEU A 182 11.74 -3.76 3.82
CA LEU A 182 10.62 -2.85 4.02
C LEU A 182 10.47 -2.47 5.50
N TYR A 183 10.51 -3.45 6.41
CA TYR A 183 10.43 -3.21 7.85
C TYR A 183 11.57 -2.32 8.34
N SER A 184 12.81 -2.55 7.89
CA SER A 184 13.94 -1.67 8.18
C SER A 184 13.71 -0.25 7.66
N GLY A 185 13.12 -0.09 6.47
CA GLY A 185 12.73 1.22 5.95
C GLY A 185 11.72 1.95 6.84
N PHE A 186 10.67 1.27 7.31
CA PHE A 186 9.71 1.85 8.24
C PHE A 186 10.32 2.17 9.61
N GLN A 187 11.32 1.42 10.09
CA GLN A 187 12.01 1.73 11.35
C GLN A 187 12.77 3.07 11.31
N LEU A 188 13.12 3.58 10.12
CA LEU A 188 13.70 4.92 9.94
C LEU A 188 12.67 6.04 10.13
N LEU A 189 11.38 5.72 10.05
CA LEU A 189 10.30 6.69 10.19
C LEU A 189 9.95 6.87 11.67
N ASN A 190 10.01 8.11 12.14
CA ASN A 190 9.54 8.46 13.48
C ASN A 190 8.00 8.62 13.49
N LEU A 191 7.29 7.50 13.33
CA LEU A 191 5.83 7.48 13.34
C LEU A 191 5.29 7.85 14.72
N LYS A 192 4.45 8.89 14.76
CA LYS A 192 3.72 9.26 15.98
C LYS A 192 2.70 8.17 16.33
N ASN A 193 2.15 8.21 17.54
CA ASN A 193 1.17 7.21 18.01
C ASN A 193 -0.20 7.40 17.33
N ASP A 194 -0.31 6.97 16.07
CA ASP A 194 -1.51 7.05 15.23
C ASP A 194 -1.96 5.66 14.74
N SER A 195 -3.00 5.63 13.90
CA SER A 195 -3.52 4.42 13.24
C SER A 195 -2.48 3.73 12.37
N LEU A 196 -1.58 4.49 11.74
CA LEU A 196 -0.53 3.96 10.89
C LEU A 196 0.49 3.18 11.72
N ARG A 197 0.91 3.70 12.87
CA ARG A 197 1.81 2.99 13.79
C ARG A 197 1.25 1.64 14.25
N LYS A 198 -0.04 1.60 14.62
CA LYS A 198 -0.69 0.33 15.03
C LYS A 198 -0.69 -0.70 13.91
N ARG A 199 -0.92 -0.27 12.65
CA ARG A 199 -0.86 -1.16 11.49
C ARG A 199 0.57 -1.59 11.18
N PHE A 200 1.53 -0.67 11.27
CA PHE A 200 2.96 -0.95 11.12
C PHE A 200 3.47 -2.00 12.13
N ASP A 201 3.07 -1.90 13.40
CA ASP A 201 3.41 -2.89 14.44
C ASP A 201 2.90 -4.30 14.08
N GLY A 202 1.91 -4.39 13.18
CA GLY A 202 1.38 -5.64 12.62
C GLY A 202 2.35 -6.36 11.67
N ILE A 203 3.25 -5.64 10.99
CA ILE A 203 4.17 -6.20 9.98
C ILE A 203 5.06 -7.30 10.55
N LYS A 204 5.46 -7.19 11.84
CA LYS A 204 6.28 -8.22 12.49
C LYS A 204 5.63 -9.60 12.49
N TYR A 205 4.29 -9.67 12.51
CA TYR A 205 3.56 -10.93 12.46
C TYR A 205 3.57 -11.52 11.04
N ASP A 206 3.47 -10.68 10.02
CA ASP A 206 3.60 -11.11 8.62
C ASP A 206 5.01 -11.65 8.34
N ILE A 207 6.05 -10.95 8.81
CA ILE A 207 7.44 -11.37 8.68
C ILE A 207 7.64 -12.72 9.36
N LYS A 208 7.24 -12.84 10.63
CA LYS A 208 7.36 -14.09 11.38
C LYS A 208 6.69 -15.25 10.64
N LYS A 209 5.48 -15.03 10.10
CA LYS A 209 4.77 -16.05 9.32
C LYS A 209 5.53 -16.48 8.07
N VAL A 210 6.13 -15.54 7.33
CA VAL A 210 6.95 -15.87 6.15
C VAL A 210 8.25 -16.58 6.55
N GLU A 211 8.88 -16.18 7.67
CA GLU A 211 10.06 -16.86 8.20
C GLU A 211 9.78 -18.29 8.64
N GLU A 212 8.65 -18.54 9.28
CA GLU A 212 8.20 -19.90 9.64
C GLU A 212 8.05 -20.76 8.38
N ILE A 213 7.48 -20.22 7.30
CA ILE A 213 7.38 -20.93 6.00
C ILE A 213 8.78 -21.24 5.45
N ILE A 214 9.70 -20.28 5.45
CA ILE A 214 11.07 -20.48 4.95
C ILE A 214 11.82 -21.53 5.79
N TYR A 215 11.67 -21.48 7.12
CA TYR A 215 12.22 -22.48 8.03
C TYR A 215 11.72 -23.88 7.68
N ASP A 216 10.41 -24.01 7.49
CA ASP A 216 9.73 -25.25 7.12
C ASP A 216 10.20 -25.83 5.77
N LEU A 217 10.48 -24.97 4.79
CA LEU A 217 11.06 -25.38 3.51
C LEU A 217 12.52 -25.84 3.66
N THR A 218 13.28 -25.16 4.53
CA THR A 218 14.70 -25.46 4.77
C THR A 218 14.87 -26.81 5.47
N VAL A 219 14.10 -27.07 6.53
CA VAL A 219 14.13 -28.34 7.27
C VAL A 219 13.76 -29.52 6.37
N ARG A 220 12.82 -29.31 5.44
CA ARG A 220 12.42 -30.31 4.44
C ARG A 220 13.37 -30.42 3.25
N LYS A 221 14.47 -29.66 3.22
CA LYS A 221 15.46 -29.61 2.14
C LYS A 221 14.86 -29.23 0.77
N LEU A 222 13.77 -28.47 0.78
CA LEU A 222 13.12 -27.95 -0.44
C LEU A 222 13.82 -26.69 -0.96
N ILE A 223 14.59 -26.04 -0.09
CA ILE A 223 15.52 -24.95 -0.42
C ILE A 223 16.86 -25.21 0.26
N VAL A 224 17.95 -24.78 -0.39
CA VAL A 224 19.29 -24.88 0.18
C VAL A 224 19.39 -23.80 1.26
N ALA A 225 19.69 -24.19 2.50
CA ALA A 225 20.11 -23.23 3.51
C ALA A 225 21.34 -22.51 2.96
N ASN A 226 21.37 -21.18 2.95
CA ASN A 226 22.62 -20.44 2.79
C ASN A 226 23.49 -20.70 4.03
N THR A 227 24.01 -21.92 4.16
CA THR A 227 25.22 -22.18 4.91
C THR A 227 26.33 -21.57 4.09
N GLU A 228 26.74 -20.35 4.46
CA GLU A 228 28.11 -19.94 4.19
C GLU A 228 29.02 -21.10 4.62
N PRO A 229 29.98 -21.53 3.79
CA PRO A 229 30.88 -22.61 4.18
C PRO A 229 31.62 -22.14 5.43
N VAL A 230 31.36 -22.81 6.55
CA VAL A 230 32.20 -22.70 7.73
C VAL A 230 33.60 -23.08 7.25
N LEU A 231 34.49 -22.08 7.18
CA LEU A 231 35.89 -22.32 6.92
C LEU A 231 36.35 -23.32 7.98
N GLU A 232 36.59 -24.56 7.56
CA GLU A 232 37.37 -25.51 8.35
C GLU A 232 38.72 -24.86 8.58
N VAL A 233 38.89 -24.28 9.77
CA VAL A 233 40.21 -23.91 10.28
C VAL A 233 40.92 -25.24 10.52
N THR A 234 41.55 -25.77 9.47
CA THR A 234 42.52 -26.84 9.60
C THR A 234 43.66 -26.29 10.46
N GLY A 235 43.62 -26.65 11.74
CA GLY A 235 44.71 -26.40 12.67
C GLY A 235 45.98 -27.02 12.13
N THR A 236 46.86 -26.18 11.60
CA THR A 236 48.27 -26.51 11.43
C THR A 236 48.99 -25.88 12.59
N GLY A 237 49.23 -26.70 13.62
CA GLY A 237 50.26 -26.41 14.59
C GLY A 237 51.59 -26.30 13.85
N ALA A 238 52.16 -25.10 13.84
CA ALA A 238 53.56 -24.91 13.57
C ALA A 238 54.20 -24.48 14.89
N GLU A 239 54.82 -25.46 15.54
CA GLU A 239 55.87 -25.23 16.52
C GLU A 239 56.89 -24.27 15.91
N VAL A 240 57.17 -23.17 16.60
CA VAL A 240 58.42 -22.43 16.40
C VAL A 240 59.19 -22.53 17.70
N GLN A 241 60.08 -23.51 17.73
CA GLN A 241 61.25 -23.51 18.59
C GLN A 241 62.30 -22.53 18.03
N SER A 242 63.09 -21.99 18.96
CA SER A 242 64.28 -21.12 18.84
C SER A 242 64.08 -19.68 18.38
#